data_AF-A0A3D3PGR4-F1
#
_entry.id   AF-A0A3D3PGR4-F1
#
_cell.length_a   1.000
_cell.length_b   1.000
_cell.length_c   1.000
_cell.angle_alpha   90.00
_cell.angle_beta   90.00
_cell.angle_gamma   90.00
#
_symmetry.space_group_name_H-M   'P 1'
#
loop_
_entity.id
_entity.type
_entity.pdbx_description
1 polymer ?
#
loop_
_entity_poly.entity_id
_entity_poly.type
_entity_poly.pdbx_seq_one_letter_code
_entity_poly.pdbx_strand_id
1 'polypeptide(L)' 'MPLSWNEIKSRSLAFTQEWKDEVSEDAEAKSFWDDFFNIFGISLRRVATFEQQVSLTPSPELPCTHK' A
#
# COMPACT_ATOMS: atom_id res chain seq x y z
N MET A 1 -12.77 18.32 -7.91
CA MET A 1 -11.67 19.30 -8.00
C MET A 1 -10.39 18.61 -7.55
N PRO A 2 -9.21 18.94 -8.13
CA PRO A 2 -7.94 18.44 -7.63
C PRO A 2 -7.74 18.90 -6.17
N LEU A 3 -7.14 18.05 -5.34
CA LEU A 3 -6.80 18.42 -3.95
C LEU A 3 -5.84 19.61 -3.96
N SER A 4 -6.06 20.55 -3.04
CA SER A 4 -5.13 21.66 -2.86
C SER A 4 -3.88 21.21 -2.08
N TRP A 5 -2.77 21.91 -2.26
CA TRP A 5 -1.56 21.67 -1.48
C TRP A 5 -1.77 21.80 0.03
N ASN A 6 -2.66 22.70 0.46
CA ASN A 6 -2.99 22.89 1.88
C ASN A 6 -3.72 21.65 2.44
N GLU A 7 -4.62 21.07 1.63
CA GLU A 7 -5.38 19.88 1.99
C GLU A 7 -4.44 18.68 2.16
N ILE A 8 -3.52 18.47 1.22
CA ILE A 8 -2.49 17.41 1.29
C ILE A 8 -1.64 17.61 2.54
N LYS A 9 -1.15 18.83 2.78
CA LYS A 9 -0.30 19.14 3.94
C LYS A 9 -1.01 18.87 5.27
N SER A 10 -2.27 19.27 5.38
CA SER A 10 -3.08 19.03 6.58
C SER A 10 -3.25 17.53 6.85
N ARG A 11 -3.59 16.75 5.82
CA ARG A 11 -3.76 15.29 5.92
C ARG A 11 -2.46 14.57 6.25
N SER A 12 -1.34 14.98 5.64
CA SER A 12 -0.02 14.42 5.97
C SER A 12 0.34 14.64 7.44
N LEU A 13 0.04 15.82 7.97
CA LEU A 13 0.36 16.16 9.36
C LEU A 13 -0.49 15.35 10.35
N ALA A 14 -1.78 15.19 10.05
CA ALA A 14 -2.67 14.31 10.83
C ALA A 14 -2.20 12.85 10.78
N PHE A 15 -1.85 12.33 9.61
CA PHE A 15 -1.32 10.98 9.44
C PHE A 15 -0.07 10.73 10.28
N THR A 16 0.92 11.63 10.22
CA THR A 16 2.15 11.48 11.03
C THR A 16 1.86 11.53 12.53
N GLN A 17 0.84 12.27 12.97
CA GLN A 17 0.46 12.36 14.38
C GLN A 17 -0.19 11.06 14.87
N GLU A 18 -1.11 10.50 14.07
CA GLU A 18 -1.86 9.27 14.38
C GLU A 18 -0.93 8.06 14.45
N TRP A 19 -0.02 7.94 13.47
CA TRP A 19 0.87 6.78 13.34
C TRP A 19 2.22 6.97 14.05
N LYS A 20 2.39 8.04 14.84
CA LYS A 20 3.66 8.39 15.49
C LYS A 20 4.14 7.32 16.46
N ASP A 21 3.22 6.75 17.23
CA ASP A 21 3.52 5.84 18.34
C ASP A 21 3.17 4.39 17.98
N GLU A 22 2.71 4.14 16.75
CA GLU A 22 2.37 2.81 16.25
C GLU A 22 3.65 2.07 15.83
N VAL A 23 3.81 0.88 16.38
CA VAL A 23 5.01 0.03 16.23
C VAL A 23 4.65 -1.41 15.85
N SER A 24 3.37 -1.74 15.75
CA SER A 24 2.89 -3.08 15.44
C SER A 24 2.80 -3.28 13.92
N GLU A 25 3.76 -4.03 13.37
CA GLU A 25 3.95 -4.25 11.93
C GLU A 25 2.83 -5.09 11.28
N ASP A 26 2.13 -5.93 12.06
CA ASP A 26 1.25 -6.99 11.54
C ASP A 26 -0.25 -6.71 11.72
N ALA A 27 -0.65 -5.98 12.77
CA ALA A 27 -2.05 -5.82 13.13
C ALA A 27 -2.81 -4.79 12.27
N GLU A 28 -2.12 -3.76 11.78
CA GLU A 28 -2.76 -2.58 11.19
C GLU A 28 -2.26 -2.20 9.78
N ALA A 29 -1.55 -3.11 9.11
CA ALA A 29 -0.98 -2.84 7.79
C ALA A 29 -2.03 -2.35 6.77
N LYS A 30 -3.26 -2.89 6.82
CA LYS A 30 -4.34 -2.45 5.92
C LYS A 30 -4.81 -1.02 6.23
N SER A 31 -5.01 -0.71 7.51
CA SER A 31 -5.45 0.61 7.98
C SER A 31 -4.40 1.67 7.64
N PHE A 32 -3.12 1.34 7.79
CA PHE A 32 -1.98 2.19 7.42
C PHE A 32 -2.04 2.60 5.95
N TRP A 33 -2.19 1.63 5.04
CA TRP A 33 -2.26 1.92 3.61
C TRP A 33 -3.51 2.70 3.24
N ASP A 34 -4.66 2.38 3.83
CA ASP A 34 -5.91 3.12 3.63
C ASP A 34 -5.73 4.62 3.98
N ASP A 35 -5.17 4.91 5.16
CA ASP A 35 -4.95 6.29 5.63
C ASP A 35 -3.86 7.02 4.86
N PHE A 36 -2.78 6.32 4.46
CA PHE A 36 -1.72 6.89 3.66
C PHE A 36 -2.23 7.34 2.28
N PHE A 37 -2.98 6.49 1.57
CA PHE A 37 -3.53 6.86 0.27
C PHE A 37 -4.59 7.96 0.36
N ASN A 38 -5.29 8.04 1.49
CA ASN A 38 -6.27 9.09 1.76
C ASN A 38 -5.65 10.50 1.83
N ILE A 39 -4.35 10.63 2.15
CA ILE A 39 -3.61 11.91 2.05
C ILE A 39 -3.75 12.50 0.65
N PHE A 40 -3.67 11.65 -0.37
CA PHE A 40 -3.79 12.01 -1.78
C PHE A 40 -5.23 11.91 -2.31
N GLY A 41 -6.20 11.61 -1.45
CA GLY A 41 -7.59 11.38 -1.83
C GLY A 41 -7.77 10.16 -2.74
N ILE A 42 -6.87 9.18 -2.63
CA ILE A 42 -6.92 7.93 -3.35
C ILE A 42 -7.51 6.88 -2.41
N SER A 43 -8.52 6.15 -2.88
CA SER A 43 -9.03 5.00 -2.14
C SER A 43 -8.25 3.74 -2.48
N LEU A 44 -8.07 2.86 -1.51
CA LEU A 44 -7.32 1.61 -1.69
C LEU A 44 -7.99 0.67 -2.71
N ARG A 45 -9.32 0.75 -2.85
CA ARG A 45 -10.06 0.07 -3.94
C ARG A 45 -9.59 0.51 -5.34
N ARG A 46 -9.21 1.78 -5.50
CA ARG A 46 -8.66 2.29 -6.76
C ARG A 46 -7.23 1.81 -6.98
N VAL A 47 -6.43 1.66 -5.92
CA VAL A 47 -5.06 1.14 -6.01
C VAL A 47 -5.07 -0.35 -6.34
N ALA A 48 -5.94 -1.14 -5.68
CA ALA A 48 -6.07 -2.57 -5.90
C ALA A 48 -6.42 -2.94 -7.35
N THR A 49 -7.11 -2.06 -8.09
CA THR A 49 -7.37 -2.27 -9.52
C THR A 49 -6.14 -2.11 -10.43
N PHE A 50 -5.06 -1.50 -9.94
CA PHE A 50 -3.80 -1.31 -10.69
C PHE A 50 -2.71 -2.32 -10.30
N GLU A 51 -2.96 -3.20 -9.33
CA GLU A 51 -2.06 -4.30 -9.03
C GLU A 51 -2.13 -5.30 -10.20
N GLN A 52 -1.19 -5.13 -11.13
CA GLN A 52 -0.99 -6.11 -12.19
C GLN A 52 -0.38 -7.35 -11.53
N GLN A 53 -1.10 -8.48 -11.58
CA GLN A 53 -0.53 -9.75 -11.10
C GLN A 53 0.79 -9.98 -11.85
N VAL A 54 1.88 -10.05 -11.11
CA VAL A 54 3.15 -10.48 -11.68
C VAL A 54 2.99 -11.96 -11.90
N SER A 55 2.78 -12.36 -13.16
CA SER A 55 2.86 -13.76 -13.54
C SER A 55 4.26 -14.22 -13.19
N LEU A 56 4.38 -15.06 -12.16
CA LEU A 56 5.59 -15.83 -11.94
C LEU A 56 5.86 -16.55 -13.26
N THR A 57 6.91 -16.13 -13.96
CA THR A 57 7.38 -16.85 -15.14
C THR A 57 7.59 -18.28 -14.70
N PRO A 58 6.99 -19.28 -15.37
CA PRO A 58 7.23 -20.66 -15.03
C PRO A 58 8.74 -20.87 -15.06
N SER A 59 9.31 -21.16 -13.89
CA SER A 59 10.71 -21.54 -13.80
C SER A 59 10.87 -22.74 -14.73
N PRO A 60 11.87 -22.76 -15.63
CA PRO A 60 12.12 -23.95 -16.44
C PRO A 60 12.26 -25.11 -15.46
N GLU A 61 11.37 -26.10 -15.58
CA GLU A 61 11.40 -27.29 -14.76
C GLU A 61 12.80 -27.89 -14.87
N LEU A 62 13.59 -27.80 -13.80
CA LEU A 62 14.79 -28.59 -13.71
C LEU A 62 14.32 -30.03 -13.60
N PRO A 63 14.73 -30.93 -14.52
CA PRO A 63 14.31 -32.31 -14.46
C PRO A 63 14.77 -32.87 -13.11
N CYS A 64 13.81 -33.28 -12.28
CA CYS A 64 14.09 -33.97 -11.02
C CYS A 64 14.88 -35.24 -11.34
N THR A 65 16.20 -35.20 -11.19
CA THR A 65 17.03 -36.39 -11.25
C THR A 65 16.79 -37.19 -9.98
N HIS A 66 15.90 -38.18 -10.04
CA HIS A 66 15.88 -39.28 -9.09
C HIS A 66 17.22 -40.04 -9.20
N LYS A 67 17.98 -40.06 -8.11
CA LYS A 67 19.03 -41.04 -7.84
C LYS A 67 18.48 -42.13 -6.92
#